data_AF-A0A4R6V6N0-F1
#
_entry.id   AF-A0A4R6V6N0-F1
#
_cell.length_a   1.000
_cell.length_b   1.000
_cell.length_c   1.000
_cell.angle_alpha   90.00
_cell.angle_beta   90.00
_cell.angle_gamma   90.00
#
_symmetry.space_group_name_H-M   'P 1'
#
loop_
_entity.id
_entity.type
_entity.pdbx_description
1 polymer ?
#
loop_
_entity_poly.entity_id
_entity_poly.type
_entity_poly.pdbx_seq_one_letter_code
_entity_poly.pdbx_strand_id
1 'polypeptide(L)'
;MTAPGEGFDVRPDELRAGTAALRGDAGDLVAACRAASAAIASTAGACGTEPLASAAARFGQALDGAGAAVSTRVTDAAASLEASASAYVTGDGGVAGGLGPAAPGAPPVLLPGLGGN
;
A
#
# COMPACT_ATOMS: atom_id res chain seq x y z
N MET A 1 25.35 28.07 4.37
CA MET A 1 23.94 28.15 4.78
C MET A 1 23.18 27.22 3.85
N THR A 2 23.01 25.96 4.27
CA THR A 2 22.31 24.91 3.54
C THR A 2 21.70 24.02 4.63
N ALA A 3 20.38 23.92 4.66
CA ALA A 3 19.64 23.35 5.78
C ALA A 3 19.91 21.83 5.95
N PRO A 4 19.95 21.33 7.20
CA PRO A 4 20.06 19.90 7.46
C PRO A 4 18.72 19.19 7.18
N GLY A 5 18.77 18.16 6.34
CA GLY A 5 17.83 17.03 6.31
C GLY A 5 16.34 17.36 6.22
N GLU A 6 15.81 17.51 5.00
CA GLU A 6 14.40 17.19 4.76
C GLU A 6 14.22 15.66 4.86
N GLY A 7 14.11 15.16 6.09
CA GLY A 7 13.60 13.83 6.34
C GLY A 7 12.12 13.81 6.00
N PHE A 8 11.68 12.84 5.19
CA PHE A 8 10.26 12.59 4.99
C PHE A 8 9.60 12.30 6.35
N ASP A 9 8.56 13.07 6.73
CA ASP A 9 7.71 12.77 7.91
C ASP A 9 6.83 11.55 7.57
N VAL A 10 7.43 10.37 7.55
CA VAL A 10 6.71 9.11 7.37
C VAL A 10 6.17 8.69 8.72
N ARG A 11 4.89 8.94 8.97
CA ARG A 11 4.20 8.47 10.18
C ARG A 11 3.76 7.02 9.99
N PRO A 12 4.42 6.03 10.63
CA PRO A 12 4.15 4.62 10.35
C PRO A 12 2.72 4.20 10.71
N ASP A 13 2.14 4.85 11.71
CA ASP A 13 0.76 4.59 12.12
C ASP A 13 -0.27 5.13 11.13
N GLU A 14 -0.02 6.29 10.51
CA GLU A 14 -0.87 6.82 9.44
C GLU A 14 -0.78 5.95 8.18
N LEU A 15 0.40 5.41 7.87
CA LEU A 15 0.56 4.41 6.80
C LEU A 15 -0.24 3.14 7.08
N ARG A 16 -0.16 2.58 8.29
CA ARG A 16 -0.94 1.39 8.68
C ARG A 16 -2.45 1.65 8.64
N ALA A 17 -2.89 2.83 9.10
CA ALA A 17 -4.30 3.21 9.02
C ALA A 17 -4.76 3.33 7.57
N GLY A 18 -3.95 3.96 6.72
CA GLY A 18 -4.22 4.08 5.28
C GLY A 18 -4.25 2.73 4.56
N THR A 19 -3.34 1.79 4.86
CA THR A 19 -3.39 0.45 4.27
C THR A 19 -4.61 -0.36 4.72
N ALA A 20 -5.03 -0.22 5.97
CA ALA A 20 -6.26 -0.84 6.47
C ALA A 20 -7.50 -0.27 5.78
N ALA A 21 -7.58 1.04 5.64
CA ALA A 21 -8.67 1.71 4.91
C ALA A 21 -8.73 1.25 3.45
N LEU A 22 -7.57 1.20 2.77
CA LEU A 22 -7.50 0.78 1.37
C LEU A 22 -7.95 -0.68 1.17
N ARG A 23 -7.61 -1.58 2.09
CA ARG A 23 -8.12 -2.97 2.08
C ARG A 23 -9.64 -3.01 2.29
N GLY A 24 -10.18 -2.14 3.16
CA GLY A 24 -11.62 -1.96 3.34
C GLY A 24 -12.31 -1.53 2.06
N ASP A 25 -11.83 -0.46 1.44
CA ASP A 25 -12.36 0.08 0.17
C ASP A 25 -12.31 -0.96 -0.97
N ALA A 26 -11.24 -1.76 -1.03
CA ALA A 26 -11.15 -2.86 -1.98
C ALA A 26 -12.19 -3.97 -1.73
N GLY A 27 -12.47 -4.28 -0.46
CA GLY A 27 -13.54 -5.19 -0.08
C GLY A 27 -14.91 -4.68 -0.50
N ASP A 28 -15.20 -3.40 -0.25
CA ASP A 28 -16.44 -2.74 -0.63
C ASP A 28 -16.60 -2.69 -2.15
N LEU A 29 -15.53 -2.45 -2.90
CA LEU A 29 -15.53 -2.51 -4.36
C LEU A 29 -15.90 -3.92 -4.87
N VAL A 30 -15.31 -4.97 -4.30
CA VAL A 30 -15.67 -6.36 -4.67
C VAL A 30 -17.14 -6.66 -4.39
N ALA A 31 -17.67 -6.18 -3.26
CA ALA A 31 -19.08 -6.32 -2.93
C ALA A 31 -19.97 -5.57 -3.93
N ALA A 32 -19.59 -4.34 -4.31
CA ALA A 32 -20.30 -3.54 -5.31
C ALA A 32 -20.28 -4.19 -6.70
N CYS A 33 -19.15 -4.76 -7.12
CA CYS A 33 -19.05 -5.54 -8.36
C CYS A 33 -20.02 -6.72 -8.35
N ARG A 34 -20.06 -7.51 -7.26
CA ARG A 34 -21.00 -8.65 -7.15
C ARG A 34 -22.46 -8.21 -7.19
N ALA A 35 -22.80 -7.11 -6.51
CA ALA A 35 -24.15 -6.56 -6.51
C ALA A 35 -24.56 -6.10 -7.93
N ALA A 36 -23.67 -5.45 -8.65
CA ALA A 36 -23.89 -5.04 -10.04
C ALA A 36 -24.03 -6.26 -10.98
N SER A 37 -23.16 -7.26 -10.86
CA SER A 37 -23.26 -8.53 -11.61
C SER A 37 -24.63 -9.19 -11.41
N ALA A 38 -25.12 -9.25 -10.16
CA ALA A 38 -26.43 -9.81 -9.83
C ALA A 38 -27.60 -9.00 -10.43
N ALA A 39 -27.53 -7.66 -10.36
CA ALA A 39 -28.54 -6.79 -10.94
C ALA A 39 -28.63 -6.93 -12.48
N ILE A 40 -27.48 -7.07 -13.13
CA ILE A 40 -27.39 -7.28 -14.58
C ILE A 40 -27.98 -8.63 -14.98
N ALA A 41 -27.64 -9.70 -14.23
CA ALA A 41 -28.22 -11.03 -14.46
C ALA A 41 -29.75 -11.03 -14.26
N SER A 42 -30.24 -10.36 -13.21
CA SER A 42 -31.68 -10.22 -12.96
C SER A 42 -32.39 -9.48 -14.09
N THR A 43 -31.80 -8.40 -14.58
CA THR A 43 -32.38 -7.60 -15.68
C THR A 43 -32.40 -8.41 -16.98
N ALA A 44 -31.32 -9.11 -17.30
CA ALA A 44 -31.25 -9.96 -18.48
C ALA A 44 -32.25 -11.12 -18.43
N GLY A 45 -32.45 -11.73 -17.26
CA GLY A 45 -33.47 -12.76 -17.04
C GLY A 45 -34.89 -12.25 -17.26
N ALA A 46 -35.20 -11.03 -16.81
CA ALA A 46 -36.49 -10.39 -17.02
C ALA A 46 -36.79 -10.07 -18.49
N CYS A 47 -35.75 -9.82 -19.30
CA CYS A 47 -35.88 -9.54 -20.73
C CYS A 47 -36.12 -10.80 -21.59
N GLY A 48 -36.02 -12.01 -21.05
CA GLY A 48 -36.39 -13.26 -21.72
C GLY A 48 -35.59 -13.63 -22.98
N THR A 49 -34.45 -12.98 -23.23
CA THR A 49 -33.63 -13.22 -24.43
C THR A 49 -32.34 -13.97 -24.08
N GLU A 50 -32.22 -15.22 -24.56
CA GLU A 50 -31.02 -16.05 -24.31
C GLU A 50 -29.68 -15.38 -24.67
N PRO A 51 -29.54 -14.68 -25.83
CA PRO A 51 -28.30 -13.99 -26.16
C PRO A 51 -27.91 -12.93 -25.12
N LEU A 52 -28.90 -12.20 -24.60
CA LEU A 52 -28.71 -11.18 -23.58
C LEU A 52 -28.30 -11.81 -22.24
N ALA A 53 -28.90 -12.94 -21.87
CA ALA A 53 -28.52 -13.68 -20.67
C ALA A 53 -27.06 -14.16 -20.73
N SER A 54 -26.60 -14.65 -21.89
CA SER A 54 -25.20 -15.06 -22.05
C SER A 54 -24.23 -13.87 -22.04
N ALA A 55 -24.63 -12.72 -22.58
CA ALA A 55 -23.84 -11.50 -22.56
C ALA A 55 -23.73 -10.94 -21.12
N ALA A 56 -24.84 -10.93 -20.39
CA ALA A 56 -24.90 -10.55 -18.97
C ALA A 56 -24.02 -11.46 -18.10
N ALA A 57 -24.05 -12.77 -18.33
CA ALA A 57 -23.21 -13.71 -17.60
C ALA A 57 -21.71 -13.46 -17.83
N ARG A 58 -21.29 -13.25 -19.09
CA ARG A 58 -19.89 -12.91 -19.42
C ARG A 58 -19.46 -11.57 -18.82
N PHE A 59 -20.36 -10.59 -18.86
CA PHE A 59 -20.10 -9.28 -18.25
C PHE A 59 -19.94 -9.38 -16.74
N GLY A 60 -20.83 -10.10 -16.05
CA GLY A 60 -20.74 -10.33 -14.60
C GLY A 60 -19.44 -11.04 -14.23
N GLN A 61 -19.04 -12.08 -14.98
CA GLN A 61 -17.75 -12.76 -14.78
C GLN A 61 -16.56 -11.81 -14.97
N ALA A 62 -16.60 -10.94 -15.98
CA ALA A 62 -15.56 -9.95 -16.22
C ALA A 62 -15.49 -8.91 -15.09
N LEU A 63 -16.65 -8.47 -14.57
CA LEU A 63 -16.75 -7.51 -13.47
C LEU A 63 -16.22 -8.11 -12.17
N ASP A 64 -16.60 -9.34 -11.86
CA ASP A 64 -16.12 -10.08 -10.69
C ASP A 64 -14.61 -10.31 -10.77
N GLY A 65 -14.09 -10.66 -11.96
CA GLY A 65 -12.66 -10.80 -12.22
C GLY A 65 -11.89 -9.49 -12.08
N ALA A 66 -12.45 -8.38 -12.57
CA ALA A 66 -11.87 -7.05 -12.41
C ALA A 66 -11.83 -6.61 -10.94
N GLY A 67 -12.91 -6.81 -10.19
CA GLY A 67 -12.97 -6.54 -8.75
C GLY A 67 -11.92 -7.34 -7.97
N ALA A 68 -11.81 -8.65 -8.25
CA ALA A 68 -10.79 -9.50 -7.64
C ALA A 68 -9.36 -9.03 -7.97
N ALA A 69 -9.09 -8.67 -9.23
CA ALA A 69 -7.78 -8.18 -9.64
C ALA A 69 -7.41 -6.85 -8.94
N VAL A 70 -8.36 -5.93 -8.77
CA VAL A 70 -8.13 -4.69 -8.01
C VAL A 70 -7.85 -5.00 -6.53
N SER A 71 -8.63 -5.88 -5.92
CA SER A 71 -8.42 -6.30 -4.54
C SER A 71 -7.05 -6.93 -4.31
N THR A 72 -6.57 -7.76 -5.24
CA THR A 72 -5.21 -8.34 -5.18
C THR A 72 -4.16 -7.24 -5.25
N ARG A 73 -4.24 -6.34 -6.24
CA ARG A 73 -3.26 -5.24 -6.39
C ARG A 73 -3.22 -4.32 -5.19
N VAL A 74 -4.37 -4.01 -4.60
CA VAL A 74 -4.46 -3.22 -3.36
C VAL A 74 -3.80 -3.96 -2.20
N THR A 75 -4.03 -5.26 -2.08
CA THR A 75 -3.41 -6.08 -1.03
C THR A 75 -1.90 -6.14 -1.18
N ASP A 76 -1.40 -6.31 -2.42
CA ASP A 76 0.03 -6.30 -2.73
C ASP A 76 0.67 -4.93 -2.45
N ALA A 77 -0.02 -3.85 -2.82
CA ALA A 77 0.42 -2.48 -2.52
C ALA A 77 0.49 -2.22 -1.01
N ALA A 78 -0.53 -2.66 -0.26
CA ALA A 78 -0.55 -2.55 1.19
C ALA A 78 0.61 -3.34 1.84
N ALA A 79 0.91 -4.55 1.35
CA ALA A 79 2.04 -5.34 1.82
C ALA A 79 3.39 -4.65 1.51
N SER A 80 3.53 -4.05 0.33
CA SER A 80 4.72 -3.26 -0.05
C SER A 80 4.91 -2.03 0.83
N LEU A 81 3.83 -1.33 1.20
CA LEU A 81 3.86 -0.21 2.12
C LEU A 81 4.25 -0.63 3.54
N GLU A 82 3.72 -1.76 4.04
CA GLU A 82 4.08 -2.33 5.34
C GLU A 82 5.56 -2.76 5.39
N ALA A 83 6.07 -3.38 4.31
CA ALA A 83 7.48 -3.72 4.17
C ALA A 83 8.37 -2.45 4.15
N SER A 84 7.97 -1.42 3.41
CA SER A 84 8.67 -0.13 3.34
C SER A 84 8.72 0.55 4.71
N ALA A 85 7.58 0.60 5.41
CA ALA A 85 7.49 1.17 6.76
C ALA A 85 8.39 0.42 7.77
N SER A 86 8.44 -0.91 7.69
CA SER A 86 9.31 -1.72 8.55
C SER A 86 10.80 -1.47 8.29
N ALA A 87 11.18 -1.27 7.02
CA ALA A 87 12.54 -0.91 6.65
C ALA A 87 12.95 0.46 7.21
N TYR A 88 12.05 1.46 7.19
CA TYR A 88 12.29 2.77 7.81
C TYR A 88 12.53 2.67 9.33
N VAL A 89 11.67 1.95 10.06
CA VAL A 89 11.83 1.77 11.52
C VAL A 89 13.14 1.07 11.87
N THR A 90 13.55 0.08 11.08
CA THR A 90 14.79 -0.68 11.32
C THR A 90 16.03 0.15 10.97
N GLY A 91 15.97 0.96 9.90
CA GLY A 91 17.04 1.86 9.49
C GLY A 91 17.32 2.95 10.52
N ASP A 92 16.27 3.55 11.09
CA ASP A 92 16.41 4.61 12.09
C ASP A 92 16.95 4.09 13.43
N GLY A 93 16.56 2.86 13.81
CA GLY A 93 17.14 2.15 14.96
C GLY A 93 18.64 1.85 14.81
N GLY A 94 19.12 1.64 13.58
CA GLY A 94 20.54 1.48 13.27
C GLY A 94 21.35 2.77 13.40
N VAL A 95 20.76 3.92 13.07
CA VAL A 95 21.40 5.23 13.22
C VAL A 95 21.39 5.69 14.68
N ALA A 96 20.31 5.45 15.42
CA ALA A 96 20.23 5.76 16.85
C ALA A 96 21.10 4.83 17.73
N GLY A 97 21.27 3.56 17.33
CA GLY A 97 22.12 2.59 18.04
C GLY A 97 23.63 2.78 17.82
N GLY A 98 24.05 3.56 16.82
CA GLY A 98 25.45 3.85 16.50
C GLY A 98 26.09 4.96 17.35
N LEU A 99 25.29 5.75 18.06
CA LEU A 99 25.75 6.81 18.96
C LEU A 99 25.65 6.34 20.42
N GLY A 100 26.48 5.36 20.78
CA GLY A 100 26.69 5.00 22.19
C GLY A 100 27.16 6.22 23.01
N PRO A 101 26.96 6.23 24.35
CA PRO A 101 27.32 7.37 25.18
C PRO A 101 28.80 7.71 24.99
N ALA A 102 29.07 8.94 24.54
CA ALA A 102 30.42 9.42 24.30
C ALA A 102 31.24 9.29 25.59
N ALA A 103 32.24 8.41 25.58
CA ALA A 103 33.18 8.28 26.69
C ALA A 103 33.88 9.65 26.88
N PRO A 104 34.00 10.16 28.12
CA PRO A 104 34.64 11.45 28.36
C PRO A 104 36.11 11.34 27.94
N GLY A 105 36.49 12.07 26.87
CA GLY A 105 37.85 12.11 26.35
C GLY A 105 38.13 11.35 25.06
N ALA A 106 37.11 10.83 24.36
CA ALA A 106 37.33 10.24 23.03
C ALA A 106 37.68 11.32 21.98
N PRO A 107 38.77 11.16 21.20
CA PRO A 107 39.13 12.11 20.15
C PRO A 107 38.07 12.12 19.03
N PRO A 108 37.91 13.25 18.32
CA PRO A 108 36.88 13.37 17.28
C PRO A 108 37.06 12.28 16.22
N VAL A 109 35.97 11.59 15.91
CA VAL A 109 35.91 10.60 14.83
C VAL A 109 36.11 11.33 13.51
N LEU A 110 37.30 11.19 12.90
CA LEU A 110 37.56 11.63 11.55
C LEU A 110 36.86 10.68 10.57
N LEU A 111 35.78 11.16 9.96
CA LEU A 111 35.17 10.52 8.80
C LEU A 111 36.14 10.56 7.60
N PRO A 112 36.29 9.48 6.82
CA PRO A 112 37.14 9.50 5.63
C PRO A 112 36.54 10.45 4.60
N GLY A 113 37.23 11.55 4.29
CA GLY A 113 36.84 12.48 3.24
C GLY A 113 36.93 13.98 3.57
N LEU A 114 37.33 14.38 4.78
CA LEU A 114 37.59 15.78 5.11
C LEU A 114 39.01 15.98 5.67
N GLY A 115 40.00 15.81 4.79
CA GLY A 115 41.39 16.15 5.08
C GLY A 115 42.10 16.70 3.85
N GLY A 116 42.23 18.02 3.76
CA GLY A 116 43.29 18.72 3.03
C GLY A 116 43.07 18.98 1.53
N ASN A 117 42.44 20.10 1.19
CA ASN A 117 43.10 21.37 0.82
C ASN A 117 42.07 22.48 0.70
#